data_AF-A0A7X6ZXZ3-F1
#
_entry.id   AF-A0A7X6ZXZ3-F1
#
_cell.length_a   1.000
_cell.length_b   1.000
_cell.length_c   1.000
_cell.angle_alpha   90.00
_cell.angle_beta   90.00
_cell.angle_gamma   90.00
#
_symmetry.space_group_name_H-M   'P 1'
#
loop_
_entity.id
_entity.type
_entity.pdbx_description
1 polymer ?
#
loop_
_entity_poly.entity_id
_entity_poly.type
_entity_poly.pdbx_seq_one_letter_code
_entity_poly.pdbx_strand_id
1 'polypeptide(L)'
;MPRILKVDPWNPESEIMEEAVALLRAGRLVAFPTETVYGLGANGLDGKAVGAIFSAKGRPADNPLILHFSSAGEVEGTAFLTERARCLMDLFWPGPLTLVLPAREGIPPEVTAGLSTVAVRMPSHPVALALLSR
;
A
#
# COMPACT_ATOMS: atom_id res chain seq x y z
N MET A 1 -8.77 21.39 3.42
CA MET A 1 -8.67 20.74 4.75
C MET A 1 -8.99 19.25 4.60
N PRO A 2 -8.32 18.36 5.34
CA PRO A 2 -8.65 16.94 5.31
C PRO A 2 -10.02 16.68 5.94
N ARG A 3 -10.78 15.74 5.37
CA ARG A 3 -11.98 15.18 5.99
C ARG A 3 -11.54 14.07 6.94
N ILE A 4 -12.09 14.06 8.16
CA ILE A 4 -11.76 13.05 9.17
C ILE A 4 -12.98 12.16 9.36
N LEU A 5 -12.80 10.86 9.16
CA LEU A 5 -13.81 9.84 9.38
C LEU A 5 -13.33 8.97 10.55
N LYS A 6 -14.21 8.80 11.55
CA LYS A 6 -13.97 7.85 12.62
C LYS A 6 -14.41 6.48 12.13
N VAL A 7 -13.55 5.49 12.29
CA VAL A 7 -13.78 4.09 11.89
C VAL A 7 -13.50 3.21 13.11
N ASP A 8 -14.26 2.13 13.29
CA ASP A 8 -13.90 1.10 14.26
C ASP A 8 -12.61 0.39 13.79
N PRO A 9 -11.54 0.36 14.60
CA PRO A 9 -10.27 -0.22 14.18
C PRO A 9 -10.31 -1.75 13.99
N TRP A 10 -11.28 -2.42 14.59
CA TRP A 10 -11.43 -3.88 14.59
C TRP A 10 -12.58 -4.34 13.69
N ASN A 11 -13.61 -3.51 13.50
CA ASN A 11 -14.76 -3.81 12.67
C ASN A 11 -15.14 -2.62 11.75
N PRO A 12 -14.28 -2.30 10.75
CA PRO A 12 -14.45 -1.10 9.94
C PRO A 12 -15.75 -1.10 9.14
N GLU A 13 -16.49 0.00 9.22
CA GLU A 13 -17.77 0.20 8.57
C GLU A 13 -17.62 0.18 7.02
N SER A 14 -18.42 -0.67 6.34
CA SER A 14 -18.27 -0.86 4.89
C SER A 14 -18.45 0.43 4.09
N GLU A 15 -19.42 1.27 4.47
CA GLU A 15 -19.69 2.54 3.79
C GLU A 15 -18.48 3.49 3.84
N ILE A 16 -17.77 3.56 4.98
CA ILE A 16 -16.56 4.37 5.13
C ILE A 16 -15.43 3.80 4.26
N MET A 17 -15.30 2.47 4.22
CA MET A 17 -14.28 1.81 3.40
C MET A 17 -14.54 2.01 1.91
N GLU A 18 -15.79 1.87 1.46
CA GLU A 18 -16.20 2.11 0.07
C GLU A 18 -15.96 3.56 -0.34
N GLU A 19 -16.26 4.52 0.53
CA GLU A 19 -15.97 5.93 0.27
C GLU A 19 -14.46 6.17 0.12
N ALA A 20 -13.66 5.63 1.04
CA ALA A 20 -12.21 5.77 1.00
C ALA A 20 -11.58 5.12 -0.24
N VAL A 21 -12.08 3.95 -0.65
CA VAL A 21 -11.67 3.26 -1.88
C VAL A 21 -12.06 4.08 -3.11
N ALA A 22 -13.25 4.67 -3.15
CA ALA A 22 -13.67 5.56 -4.23
C ALA A 22 -12.74 6.78 -4.36
N LEU A 23 -12.31 7.35 -3.22
CA LEU A 23 -11.32 8.44 -3.21
C LEU A 23 -9.96 7.97 -3.77
N LEU A 24 -9.45 6.81 -3.35
CA LEU A 24 -8.20 6.24 -3.88
C LEU A 24 -8.29 6.00 -5.39
N ARG A 25 -9.41 5.44 -5.88
CA ARG A 25 -9.67 5.22 -7.32
C ARG A 25 -9.77 6.52 -8.11
N ALA A 26 -10.22 7.60 -7.48
CA ALA A 26 -10.24 8.94 -8.07
C ALA A 26 -8.89 9.67 -7.97
N GLY A 27 -7.79 8.98 -7.62
CA GLY A 27 -6.44 9.55 -7.51
C GLY A 27 -6.24 10.44 -6.28
N ARG A 28 -7.13 10.35 -5.28
CA ARG A 28 -7.02 11.11 -4.02
C ARG A 28 -6.22 10.32 -2.99
N LEU A 29 -5.71 11.05 -1.99
CA LEU A 29 -4.93 10.47 -0.89
C LEU A 29 -5.84 10.09 0.28
N VAL A 30 -5.55 8.96 0.90
CA VAL A 30 -6.22 8.50 2.13
C VAL A 30 -5.17 8.18 3.18
N ALA A 31 -5.29 8.77 4.36
CA ALA A 31 -4.51 8.39 5.53
C ALA A 31 -5.27 7.32 6.31
N PHE A 32 -4.62 6.20 6.65
CA PHE A 32 -5.26 5.07 7.32
C PHE A 32 -4.32 4.37 8.31
N PRO A 33 -4.85 3.75 9.38
CA PRO A 33 -4.04 3.04 10.36
C PRO A 33 -3.52 1.70 9.81
N THR A 34 -2.30 1.34 10.21
CA THR A 34 -1.76 -0.02 10.12
C THR A 34 -1.35 -0.49 11.51
N GLU A 35 -0.95 -1.75 11.66
CA GLU A 35 -0.42 -2.30 12.91
C GLU A 35 0.95 -1.71 13.27
N THR A 36 1.60 -1.02 12.33
CA THR A 36 2.89 -0.35 12.55
C THR A 36 2.73 1.14 12.83
N VAL A 37 2.26 1.90 11.84
CA VAL A 37 2.08 3.36 11.88
C VAL A 37 0.95 3.76 10.94
N TYR A 38 0.50 5.01 11.00
CA TYR A 38 -0.40 5.53 9.97
C TYR A 38 0.30 5.62 8.62
N GLY A 39 -0.35 5.10 7.58
CA GLY A 39 0.02 5.26 6.18
C GLY A 39 -0.67 6.48 5.57
N LEU A 40 -0.04 7.06 4.55
CA LEU A 40 -0.72 7.94 3.58
C LEU A 40 -0.64 7.21 2.24
N GLY A 41 -1.77 6.71 1.78
CA GLY A 41 -1.87 5.90 0.57
C GLY A 41 -2.50 6.65 -0.60
N ALA A 42 -2.23 6.09 -1.78
CA ALA A 42 -2.80 6.42 -3.07
C ALA A 42 -2.95 5.11 -3.87
N ASN A 43 -3.59 5.15 -5.03
CA ASN A 43 -3.52 4.02 -5.96
C ASN A 43 -2.07 3.80 -6.43
N GLY A 44 -1.47 2.67 -6.04
CA GLY A 44 -0.07 2.34 -6.35
C GLY A 44 0.22 2.08 -7.83
N LEU A 45 -0.80 1.93 -8.67
CA LEU A 45 -0.67 1.78 -10.12
C LEU A 45 -0.81 3.11 -10.87
N ASP A 46 -1.13 4.20 -10.17
CA ASP A 46 -1.23 5.54 -10.74
C ASP A 46 -0.06 6.41 -10.26
N GLY A 47 0.95 6.56 -11.11
CA GLY A 47 2.14 7.37 -10.81
C GLY A 47 1.83 8.81 -10.40
N LYS A 48 0.75 9.42 -10.93
CA LYS A 48 0.35 10.79 -10.53
C LYS A 48 -0.21 10.80 -9.11
N ALA A 49 -1.04 9.83 -8.77
CA ALA A 49 -1.59 9.70 -7.42
C ALA A 49 -0.48 9.40 -6.39
N VAL A 50 0.48 8.54 -6.75
CA VAL A 50 1.68 8.27 -5.95
C VAL A 50 2.54 9.53 -5.78
N GLY A 51 2.76 10.29 -6.86
CA GLY A 51 3.45 11.58 -6.83
C GLY A 51 2.86 12.56 -5.82
N ALA A 52 1.52 12.59 -5.69
CA ALA A 52 0.84 13.45 -4.73
C ALA A 52 1.19 13.12 -3.25
N ILE A 53 1.57 11.87 -2.92
CA ILE A 53 2.06 11.50 -1.58
C ILE A 53 3.33 12.29 -1.23
N PHE A 54 4.26 12.38 -2.18
CA PHE A 54 5.52 13.12 -1.98
C PHE A 54 5.27 14.61 -1.77
N SER A 55 4.42 15.20 -2.60
CA SER A 55 4.02 16.61 -2.47
C SER A 55 3.35 16.89 -1.12
N ALA A 56 2.43 16.02 -0.68
CA ALA A 56 1.73 16.19 0.58
C ALA A 56 2.63 16.04 1.81
N LYS A 57 3.64 15.16 1.75
CA LYS A 57 4.59 14.93 2.86
C LYS A 57 5.81 15.86 2.85
N GLY A 58 6.02 16.62 1.77
CA GLY A 58 7.28 17.32 1.55
C GLY A 58 8.49 16.37 1.48
N ARG A 59 8.26 15.12 1.02
CA ARG A 59 9.28 14.07 0.99
C ARG A 59 10.05 14.14 -0.33
N PRO A 60 11.38 13.97 -0.33
CA PRO A 60 12.15 13.81 -1.57
C PRO A 60 11.62 12.62 -2.40
N ALA A 61 11.47 12.82 -3.70
CA ALA A 61 10.90 11.84 -4.64
C ALA A 61 11.82 10.65 -4.95
N ASP A 62 13.06 10.68 -4.46
CA ASP A 62 14.04 9.61 -4.56
C ASP A 62 13.87 8.51 -3.49
N ASN A 63 12.90 8.67 -2.59
CA ASN A 63 12.62 7.70 -1.55
C ASN A 63 11.45 6.77 -1.94
N PRO A 64 11.70 5.49 -2.24
CA PRO A 64 10.65 4.57 -2.67
C PRO A 64 9.54 4.37 -1.62
N LEU A 65 8.39 3.92 -2.09
CA LEU A 65 7.19 3.63 -1.30
C LEU A 65 6.90 2.14 -1.27
N ILE A 66 6.16 1.70 -0.25
CA ILE A 66 5.76 0.31 -0.05
C ILE A 66 4.39 0.10 -0.68
N LEU A 67 4.29 -0.84 -1.64
CA LEU A 67 3.00 -1.33 -2.11
C LEU A 67 2.40 -2.27 -1.05
N HIS A 68 1.16 -1.98 -0.66
CA HIS A 68 0.42 -2.79 0.29
C HIS A 68 -0.60 -3.65 -0.47
N PHE A 69 -0.78 -4.91 -0.03
CA PHE A 69 -1.64 -5.89 -0.68
C PHE A 69 -2.65 -6.49 0.31
N SER A 70 -3.78 -6.95 -0.22
CA SER A 70 -4.81 -7.64 0.57
C SER A 70 -4.59 -9.14 0.62
N SER A 71 -3.78 -9.68 -0.30
CA SER A 71 -3.39 -11.08 -0.34
C SER A 71 -1.96 -11.27 -0.86
N ALA A 72 -1.28 -12.32 -0.38
CA ALA A 72 0.08 -12.64 -0.80
C ALA A 72 0.20 -12.94 -2.31
N GLY A 73 -0.86 -13.52 -2.90
CA GLY A 73 -0.88 -13.89 -4.33
C GLY A 73 -0.82 -12.70 -5.28
N GLU A 74 -1.36 -11.54 -4.88
CA GLU A 74 -1.33 -10.31 -5.70
C GLU A 74 0.09 -9.80 -5.96
N VAL A 75 1.04 -10.13 -5.07
CA VAL A 75 2.43 -9.69 -5.19
C VAL A 75 3.11 -10.24 -6.43
N GLU A 76 2.73 -11.44 -6.89
CA GLU A 76 3.31 -12.04 -8.09
C GLU A 76 3.08 -11.22 -9.35
N GLY A 77 2.09 -10.33 -9.37
CA GLY A 77 1.87 -9.38 -10.47
C GLY A 77 2.81 -8.17 -10.45
N THR A 78 3.50 -7.91 -9.33
CA THR A 78 4.29 -6.68 -9.12
C THR A 78 5.77 -6.95 -8.87
N ALA A 79 6.13 -8.13 -8.35
CA ALA A 79 7.50 -8.49 -8.02
C ALA A 79 7.82 -9.95 -8.39
N PHE A 80 9.10 -10.24 -8.58
CA PHE A 80 9.61 -11.59 -8.76
C PHE A 80 9.86 -12.26 -7.40
N LEU A 81 9.05 -13.28 -7.06
CA LEU A 81 9.15 -13.99 -5.79
C LEU A 81 10.18 -15.13 -5.84
N THR A 82 11.12 -15.12 -4.89
CA THR A 82 11.98 -16.28 -4.60
C THR A 82 11.27 -17.26 -3.65
N GLU A 83 11.77 -18.49 -3.54
CA GLU A 83 11.26 -19.45 -2.54
C GLU A 83 11.38 -18.93 -1.11
N ARG A 84 12.51 -18.27 -0.79
CA ARG A 84 12.72 -17.64 0.52
C ARG A 84 11.71 -16.53 0.79
N ALA A 85 11.40 -15.71 -0.22
CA ALA A 85 10.40 -14.67 -0.10
C ALA A 85 9.01 -15.27 0.21
N ARG A 86 8.61 -16.33 -0.50
CA ARG A 86 7.35 -17.04 -0.23
C ARG A 86 7.29 -17.59 1.20
N CYS A 87 8.34 -18.27 1.65
CA CYS A 87 8.42 -18.78 3.02
C CYS A 87 8.27 -17.67 4.08
N LEU A 88 8.92 -16.51 3.86
CA LEU A 88 8.77 -15.36 4.76
C LEU A 88 7.35 -14.77 4.72
N MET A 89 6.72 -14.70 3.54
CA MET A 89 5.33 -14.25 3.40
C MET A 89 4.39 -15.19 4.15
N ASP A 90 4.53 -16.50 3.98
CA ASP A 90 3.67 -17.50 4.63
C ASP A 90 3.77 -17.46 6.17
N LEU A 91 4.95 -17.12 6.72
CA LEU A 91 5.18 -17.09 8.16
C LEU A 91 4.81 -15.75 8.82
N PHE A 92 4.99 -14.63 8.11
CA PHE A 92 4.94 -13.30 8.71
C PHE A 92 3.83 -12.41 8.14
N TRP A 93 3.12 -12.83 7.09
CA TRP A 93 1.99 -12.09 6.53
C TRP A 93 0.64 -12.77 6.82
N PRO A 94 -0.41 -11.99 7.12
CA PRO A 94 -0.42 -10.53 7.31
C PRO A 94 0.43 -10.09 8.51
N GLY A 95 1.19 -9.00 8.37
CA GLY A 95 2.02 -8.51 9.47
C GLY A 95 3.12 -7.51 9.11
N PRO A 96 3.98 -7.17 10.10
CA PRO A 96 4.88 -6.04 10.02
C PRO A 96 6.17 -6.29 9.22
N LEU A 97 6.20 -7.31 8.36
CA LEU A 97 7.34 -7.60 7.50
C LEU A 97 7.16 -6.93 6.14
N THR A 98 8.18 -6.21 5.67
CA THR A 98 8.25 -5.70 4.29
C THR A 98 9.35 -6.44 3.56
N LEU A 99 9.09 -6.88 2.33
CA LEU A 99 10.09 -7.49 1.47
C LEU A 99 10.44 -6.54 0.34
N VAL A 100 11.74 -6.39 0.06
CA VAL A 100 12.24 -5.66 -1.12
C VAL A 100 12.66 -6.70 -2.15
N LEU A 101 12.00 -6.69 -3.30
CA LEU A 101 12.13 -7.73 -4.32
C LEU A 101 12.35 -7.10 -5.71
N PRO A 102 12.94 -7.82 -6.68
CA PRO A 102 13.01 -7.34 -8.05
C PRO A 102 11.61 -7.02 -8.59
N ALA A 103 11.42 -5.81 -9.10
CA ALA A 103 10.14 -5.35 -9.62
C ALA A 103 9.85 -5.98 -10.98
N ARG A 104 8.57 -6.22 -11.27
CA ARG A 104 8.10 -6.49 -12.63
C ARG A 104 7.97 -5.19 -13.43
N GLU A 105 7.80 -5.34 -14.73
CA GLU A 105 7.46 -4.22 -15.61
C GLU A 105 6.07 -3.65 -15.27
N GLY A 106 5.86 -2.38 -15.59
CA GLY A 106 4.58 -1.70 -15.38
C GLY A 106 4.38 -1.08 -13.99
N ILE A 107 5.34 -1.23 -13.06
CA ILE A 107 5.32 -0.50 -11.80
C ILE A 107 5.68 0.97 -12.06
N PRO A 108 4.85 1.94 -11.63
CA PRO A 108 5.17 3.35 -11.81
C PRO A 108 6.51 3.72 -11.16
N PRO A 109 7.38 4.49 -11.83
CA PRO A 109 8.68 4.87 -11.30
C PRO A 109 8.56 5.69 -10.00
N GLU A 110 7.45 6.38 -9.77
CA GLU A 110 7.17 7.10 -8.52
C GLU A 110 7.05 6.17 -7.31
N VAL A 111 6.71 4.89 -7.52
CA VAL A 111 6.68 3.88 -6.45
C VAL A 111 8.09 3.43 -6.11
N THR A 112 8.90 3.10 -7.12
CA THR A 112 10.25 2.53 -6.92
C THR A 112 11.34 3.60 -6.80
N ALA A 113 11.01 4.88 -6.97
CA ALA A 113 11.96 5.96 -7.13
C ALA A 113 13.00 5.70 -8.25
N GLY A 114 12.57 5.01 -9.32
CA GLY A 114 13.42 4.61 -10.44
C GLY A 114 14.33 3.41 -10.18
N LEU A 115 14.23 2.76 -9.02
CA LEU A 115 14.97 1.54 -8.71
C LEU A 115 14.40 0.33 -9.46
N SER A 116 15.23 -0.72 -9.60
CA SER A 116 14.84 -2.01 -10.18
C SER A 116 14.10 -2.94 -9.20
N THR A 117 13.86 -2.46 -7.97
CA THR A 117 13.20 -3.21 -6.89
C THR A 117 11.95 -2.49 -6.41
N VAL A 118 11.03 -3.25 -5.83
CA VAL A 118 9.80 -2.76 -5.22
C VAL A 118 9.68 -3.33 -3.80
N ALA A 119 9.23 -2.49 -2.87
CA ALA A 119 8.92 -2.90 -1.51
C ALA A 119 7.44 -3.31 -1.41
N VAL A 120 7.18 -4.48 -0.84
CA VAL A 120 5.85 -5.09 -0.78
C VAL A 120 5.52 -5.55 0.63
N ARG A 121 4.26 -5.42 1.04
CA ARG A 121 3.77 -5.85 2.35
C ARG A 121 2.28 -6.16 2.35
N MET A 122 1.85 -7.14 3.14
CA MET A 122 0.44 -7.36 3.49
C MET A 122 0.24 -6.95 4.96
N PRO A 123 -0.39 -5.78 5.24
CA PRO A 123 -0.58 -5.31 6.61
C PRO A 123 -1.60 -6.19 7.35
N SER A 124 -1.50 -6.31 8.67
CA SER A 124 -2.46 -7.10 9.48
C SER A 124 -3.60 -6.28 10.09
N HIS A 125 -3.57 -4.95 9.96
CA HIS A 125 -4.62 -4.10 10.53
C HIS A 125 -5.95 -4.24 9.78
N PRO A 126 -7.09 -4.49 10.48
CA PRO A 126 -8.39 -4.72 9.82
C PRO A 126 -8.82 -3.59 8.88
N VAL A 127 -8.69 -2.33 9.30
CA VAL A 127 -8.94 -1.16 8.42
C VAL A 127 -8.08 -1.18 7.15
N ALA A 128 -6.78 -1.44 7.25
CA ALA A 128 -5.90 -1.48 6.09
C ALA A 128 -6.28 -2.61 5.12
N LEU A 129 -6.50 -3.82 5.64
CA LEU A 129 -6.95 -4.96 4.85
C LEU A 129 -8.29 -4.70 4.17
N ALA A 130 -9.25 -4.10 4.89
CA ALA A 130 -10.56 -3.74 4.36
C ALA A 130 -10.48 -2.71 3.22
N LEU A 131 -9.54 -1.76 3.28
CA LEU A 131 -9.30 -0.82 2.19
C LEU A 131 -8.68 -1.52 0.96
N LEU A 132 -7.77 -2.46 1.19
CA LEU A 132 -7.01 -3.12 0.11
C LEU A 132 -7.81 -4.20 -0.60
N SER A 133 -8.81 -4.82 0.06
CA SER A 133 -9.58 -5.94 -0.48
C SER A 133 -10.80 -5.55 -1.33
N ARG A 134 -10.98 -4.25 -1.64
CA ARG A 134 -12.17 -3.68 -2.29
C ARG A 134 -11.89 -3.08 -3.65
#